data_AF-A0A847YBB0-F1
#
_entry.id   AF-A0A847YBB0-F1
#
_cell.length_a   1.000
_cell.length_b   1.000
_cell.length_c   1.000
_cell.angle_alpha   90.00
_cell.angle_beta   90.00
_cell.angle_gamma   90.00
#
_symmetry.space_group_name_H-M   'P 1'
#
loop_
_entity.id
_entity.type
_entity.pdbx_description
1 polymer ?
#
loop_
_entity_poly.entity_id
_entity_poly.type
_entity_poly.pdbx_seq_one_letter_code
_entity_poly.pdbx_strand_id
1 'polypeptide(L)' 'MDGRTIFIERGPNGTILVRVPSRSVGGYQPPDAVFTFRCGDPQFEYWMMQLGHQESQARANTVASPS' A
#
# COMPACT_ATOMS: atom_id res chain seq x y z
N MET A 1 12.10 8.92 -6.86
CA MET A 1 11.27 7.73 -6.57
C MET A 1 10.08 7.77 -7.50
N ASP A 2 9.84 6.72 -8.29
CA ASP A 2 8.67 6.62 -9.17
C ASP A 2 7.39 6.97 -8.39
N GLY A 3 6.64 7.98 -8.82
CA GLY A 3 5.39 8.42 -8.20
C GLY A 3 4.22 7.45 -8.39
N ARG A 4 4.47 6.14 -8.32
CA ARG A 4 3.42 5.12 -8.39
C ARG A 4 2.70 5.08 -7.05
N THR A 5 1.40 5.32 -7.07
CA THR A 5 0.52 5.08 -5.93
C THR A 5 0.55 3.59 -5.60
N ILE A 6 1.16 3.24 -4.47
CA ILE A 6 1.15 1.88 -3.92
C ILE A 6 0.02 1.82 -2.90
N PHE A 7 -0.77 0.76 -2.94
CA PHE A 7 -1.82 0.54 -1.95
C PHE A 7 -1.34 -0.48 -0.92
N ILE A 8 -1.39 -0.09 0.35
CA ILE A 8 -1.00 -0.95 1.45
C ILE A 8 -2.20 -1.11 2.37
N GLU A 9 -2.51 -2.35 2.74
CA GLU A 9 -3.59 -2.68 3.67
C GLU A 9 -3.16 -3.74 4.69
N ARG A 10 -3.82 -3.73 5.85
CA ARG A 10 -3.67 -4.77 6.87
C ARG A 10 -4.67 -5.89 6.60
N GLY A 11 -4.15 -7.06 6.29
CA GLY A 11 -4.93 -8.28 6.12
C GLY A 11 -5.22 -9.02 7.44
N PRO A 12 -5.94 -10.15 7.37
CA PRO A 12 -6.25 -10.99 8.52
C PRO A 12 -4.99 -11.47 9.25
N ASN A 13 -5.07 -11.65 10.57
CA ASN A 13 -3.95 -12.12 11.40
C ASN A 13 -2.69 -11.25 11.32
N GLY A 14 -2.83 -9.97 10.96
CA GLY A 14 -1.74 -9.01 10.94
C GLY A 14 -0.81 -9.11 9.73
N THR A 15 -1.20 -9.83 8.67
CA THR A 15 -0.47 -9.80 7.39
C THR A 15 -0.54 -8.41 6.75
N ILE A 16 0.48 -8.01 6.01
CA ILE A 16 0.47 -6.79 5.21
C ILE A 16 0.32 -7.16 3.74
N LEU A 17 -0.69 -6.59 3.07
CA LEU A 17 -0.89 -6.75 1.63
C LEU A 17 -0.47 -5.46 0.92
N VAL A 18 0.41 -5.60 -0.07
CA VAL A 18 0.95 -4.52 -0.88
C VAL A 18 0.51 -4.74 -2.31
N ARG A 19 -0.26 -3.80 -2.87
CA ARG A 19 -0.70 -3.82 -4.26
C ARG A 19 -0.01 -2.70 -5.04
N VAL A 20 0.65 -3.10 -6.12
CA VAL A 20 1.34 -2.20 -7.04
C VAL A 20 0.59 -2.19 -8.36
N PRO A 21 -0.06 -1.06 -8.72
CA PRO A 21 -0.76 -0.93 -9.98
C PRO A 21 0.14 -1.19 -11.17
N SER A 22 -0.32 -2.04 -12.09
CA SER A 22 0.39 -2.22 -13.35
C SER A 22 0.14 -1.02 -14.28
N ARG A 23 1.03 -0.79 -15.24
CA ARG A 23 0.83 0.21 -16.29
C ARG A 23 0.23 -0.46 -17.51
N SER A 24 -0.71 0.22 -18.19
CA SER A 24 -1.21 -0.25 -19.47
C SER A 24 -0.09 -0.32 -20.51
N VAL A 25 -0.04 -1.41 -21.28
CA VAL A 25 0.92 -1.60 -22.38
C VAL A 25 0.14 -2.03 -23.62
N GLY A 26 0.20 -1.22 -24.69
CA GLY A 26 -0.44 -1.55 -25.97
C GLY A 26 -1.96 -1.73 -25.90
N GLY A 27 -2.65 -0.98 -25.02
CA GLY A 27 -4.10 -1.09 -24.82
C GLY A 27 -4.54 -2.26 -23.91
N TYR A 28 -3.60 -3.09 -23.46
CA TYR A 28 -3.83 -4.11 -22.44
C TYR A 28 -3.45 -3.58 -21.06
N GLN A 29 -4.30 -3.81 -20.05
CA GLN A 29 -3.99 -3.54 -18.64
C GLN A 29 -3.69 -4.87 -17.95
N PRO A 30 -2.40 -5.16 -17.65
CA PRO A 30 -2.05 -6.34 -16.86
C PRO A 30 -2.69 -6.29 -15.46
N PRO A 31 -2.83 -7.44 -14.78
CA PRO A 31 -3.20 -7.43 -13.37
C PRO A 31 -2.14 -6.70 -12.54
N ASP A 32 -2.60 -6.11 -11.43
CA ASP A 32 -1.72 -5.51 -10.44
C ASP A 32 -0.84 -6.58 -9.78
N ALA A 33 0.38 -6.20 -9.41
CA ALA A 33 1.23 -7.07 -8.61
C ALA A 33 0.77 -6.99 -7.15
N VAL A 34 0.55 -8.15 -6.53
CA VAL A 34 0.12 -8.26 -5.13
C VAL A 34 1.14 -9.09 -4.36
N PHE A 35 1.61 -8.52 -3.25
CA PHE A 35 2.54 -9.17 -2.33
C PHE A 35 1.91 -9.24 -0.94
N THR A 36 2.15 -10.34 -0.24
CA THR A 36 1.68 -10.53 1.14
C THR A 36 2.88 -10.82 2.02
N PHE A 37 3.00 -10.07 3.11
CA PHE A 37 4.07 -10.21 4.09
C PHE A 37 3.49 -10.56 5.46
N ARG A 38 4.17 -11.45 6.18
CA ARG A 38 3.88 -11.86 7.55
C ARG A 38 5.05 -11.49 8.46
N CYS A 39 4.80 -11.46 9.77
CA CYS A 39 5.86 -11.30 10.75
C CYS A 39 6.95 -12.38 10.52
N GLY A 40 8.20 -11.95 10.39
CA GLY A 40 9.34 -12.78 10.06
C GLY A 40 9.73 -12.79 8.58
N ASP A 41 8.85 -12.37 7.67
CA ASP A 41 9.22 -12.21 6.26
C ASP A 41 10.21 -11.04 6.10
N PRO A 42 11.19 -11.18 5.20
CA PRO A 42 11.99 -10.03 4.77
C PRO A 42 11.06 -8.89 4.34
N GLN A 43 11.37 -7.68 4.82
CA GLN A 43 10.64 -6.44 4.52
C GLN A 43 9.25 -6.29 5.17
N PHE A 44 8.78 -7.22 6.01
CA PHE A 44 7.52 -7.04 6.74
C PHE A 44 7.49 -5.73 7.55
N GLU A 45 8.52 -5.50 8.36
CA GLU A 45 8.64 -4.30 9.22
C GLU A 45 8.65 -3.00 8.39
N TYR A 46 9.31 -3.02 7.23
CA TYR A 46 9.34 -1.89 6.32
C TYR A 46 7.92 -1.53 5.84
N TRP A 47 7.17 -2.52 5.37
CA TRP A 47 5.81 -2.29 4.88
C TRP A 47 4.82 -1.94 5.99
N MET A 48 5.01 -2.50 7.20
CA MET A 48 4.23 -2.11 8.38
C MET A 48 4.44 -0.64 8.75
N MET A 49 5.69 -0.15 8.72
CA MET A 49 5.96 1.27 8.94
C MET A 49 5.31 2.13 7.86
N GLN A 50 5.40 1.74 6.59
CA GLN A 50 4.81 2.51 5.50
C GLN A 50 3.28 2.59 5.59
N LEU A 51 2.62 1.51 6.02
CA LEU A 51 1.18 1.52 6.31
C LEU A 51 0.85 2.56 7.40
N GLY A 52 1.62 2.59 8.50
CA GLY A 52 1.41 3.58 9.57
C GLY A 52 1.55 5.03 9.08
N HIS A 53 2.47 5.30 8.15
CA HIS A 53 2.58 6.62 7.51
C HIS A 53 1.35 6.94 6.65
N GLN A 54 0.87 5.99 5.84
CA GLN A 54 -0.31 6.16 5.00
C GLN A 54 -1.56 6.45 5.85
N GLU A 55 -1.78 5.70 6.93
CA GLU A 55 -2.91 5.90 7.84
C GLU A 55 -2.85 7.26 8.54
N SER A 56 -1.65 7.69 8.94
CA SER A 56 -1.44 8.99 9.57
C SER A 56 -1.73 10.15 8.62
N GLN A 57 -1.29 10.04 7.36
CA GLN A 57 -1.60 11.01 6.31
C GLN A 57 -3.10 11.05 5.98
N ALA A 58 -3.75 9.89 5.88
CA ALA A 58 -5.19 9.82 5.65
C ALA A 58 -5.97 10.52 6.76
N ARG A 59 -5.63 10.27 8.03
CA ARG A 59 -6.24 10.95 9.18
C ARG A 59 -6.01 12.46 9.16
N ALA A 60 -4.78 12.90 8.87
CA ALA A 60 -4.46 14.33 8.79
C ALA A 60 -5.29 15.04 7.70
N ASN A 61 -5.46 14.41 6.54
CA ASN A 61 -6.28 14.96 5.45
C ASN A 61 -7.77 15.03 5.81
N THR A 62 -8.30 14.07 6.56
CA THR A 62 -9.69 14.10 7.04
C THR A 62 -9.92 15.25 8.02
N VAL A 63 -8.95 15.57 8.87
CA VAL A 63 -9.06 16.67 9.85
C VAL A 63 -8.89 18.05 9.18
N ALA A 64 -8.09 18.15 8.11
CA ALA A 64 -7.81 19.40 7.41
C ALA A 64 -8.88 19.84 6.39
N SER A 65 -9.91 19.01 6.14
CA SER A 65 -11.06 19.36 5.28
C SER A 65 -12.34 19.49 6.11
N PRO A 66 -12.51 20.56 6.92
CA PRO A 66 -13.79 20.84 7.55
C PRO A 66 -14.79 21.32 6.48
N SER A 67 -16.00 20.74 6.52
CA SER A 67 -17.16 21.16 5.73
C SER A 67 -17.52 22.63 5.93
#